data_AF-N2BL08-F1
#
_entry.id   AF-N2BL08-F1
#
_cell.length_a   1.000
_cell.length_b   1.000
_cell.length_c   1.000
_cell.angle_alpha   90.00
_cell.angle_beta   90.00
_cell.angle_gamma   90.00
#
_symmetry.space_group_name_H-M   'P 1'
#
loop_
_entity.id
_entity.type
_entity.pdbx_description
1 polymer ?
#
loop_
_entity_poly.entity_id
_entity_poly.type
_entity_poly.pdbx_seq_one_letter_code
_entity_poly.pdbx_strand_id
1 'polypeptide(L)'
;WQFRNMCKLNELPNNEEKYNKILSYFDTDLDTLDWEELNNNNDNKRKWKVTKEHGYYKKGVFEYETIAKKKQLNSHIRILADFLSNKSEMNRYNVTAMSIGVYWHTKRFYPDGNEGSGFYWSEETLSCNDINIQDNMTPKGFKNDE
;
A
#
# COMPACT_ATOMS: atom_id res chain seq x y z
N TRP A 1 -15.70 10.49 -7.35
CA TRP A 1 -15.69 9.28 -8.19
C TRP A 1 -14.30 8.62 -8.20
N GLN A 2 -13.23 9.34 -8.51
CA GLN A 2 -11.85 8.82 -8.57
C GLN A 2 -11.40 8.08 -7.29
N PHE A 3 -11.50 8.70 -6.11
CA PHE A 3 -11.13 8.06 -4.84
C PHE A 3 -11.82 6.70 -4.60
N ARG A 4 -13.14 6.65 -4.75
CA ARG A 4 -13.90 5.40 -4.54
C ARG A 4 -13.49 4.31 -5.52
N ASN A 5 -13.18 4.66 -6.77
CA ASN A 5 -12.71 3.69 -7.76
C ASN A 5 -11.30 3.17 -7.45
N MET A 6 -10.42 4.03 -6.94
CA MET A 6 -9.10 3.61 -6.49
C MET A 6 -9.21 2.67 -5.28
N CYS A 7 -10.10 2.96 -4.31
CA CYS A 7 -10.33 2.08 -3.17
C CYS A 7 -10.79 0.66 -3.59
N LYS A 8 -11.63 0.56 -4.63
CA LYS A 8 -12.08 -0.73 -5.17
C LYS A 8 -10.95 -1.58 -5.76
N LEU A 9 -9.77 -1.01 -6.04
CA LEU A 9 -8.62 -1.80 -6.47
C LEU A 9 -8.15 -2.75 -5.37
N ASN A 10 -8.34 -2.40 -4.10
CA ASN A 10 -8.02 -3.30 -3.00
C ASN A 10 -8.93 -4.54 -2.99
N GLU A 11 -10.18 -4.42 -3.43
CA GLU A 11 -11.14 -5.53 -3.52
C GLU A 11 -10.76 -6.56 -4.59
N LEU A 12 -9.89 -6.22 -5.54
CA LEU A 12 -9.43 -7.15 -6.56
C LEU A 12 -8.58 -8.29 -5.96
N PRO A 13 -8.61 -9.49 -6.56
CA PRO A 13 -7.75 -10.61 -6.14
C PRO A 13 -6.28 -10.22 -6.28
N ASN A 14 -5.44 -10.72 -5.37
CA ASN A 14 -4.00 -10.45 -5.41
C ASN A 14 -3.36 -11.19 -6.59
N ASN A 15 -3.25 -10.51 -7.73
CA ASN A 15 -2.65 -11.03 -8.94
C ASN A 15 -1.91 -9.92 -9.70
N GLU A 16 -1.18 -10.31 -10.74
CA GLU A 16 -0.41 -9.40 -11.60
C GLU A 16 -1.28 -8.29 -12.22
N GLU A 17 -2.53 -8.60 -12.58
CA GLU A 17 -3.45 -7.60 -13.14
C GLU A 17 -3.78 -6.50 -12.14
N LYS A 18 -4.12 -6.85 -10.88
CA LYS A 18 -4.33 -5.88 -9.81
C LYS A 18 -3.08 -5.05 -9.59
N TYR A 19 -1.92 -5.68 -9.53
CA TYR A 19 -0.68 -5.00 -9.19
C TYR A 19 -0.31 -3.99 -10.28
N ASN A 20 -0.38 -4.40 -11.55
CA ASN A 20 -0.15 -3.50 -12.68
C ASN A 20 -1.20 -2.38 -12.75
N LYS A 21 -2.47 -2.64 -12.40
CA LYS A 21 -3.48 -1.57 -12.27
C LYS A 21 -3.11 -0.54 -11.21
N ILE A 22 -2.65 -0.97 -10.03
CA ILE A 22 -2.20 -0.05 -8.97
C ILE A 22 -0.95 0.71 -9.41
N LEU A 23 0.06 0.01 -9.94
CA LEU A 23 1.33 0.58 -10.39
C LEU A 23 1.16 1.56 -11.54
N SER A 24 0.15 1.37 -12.41
CA SER A 24 -0.11 2.29 -13.53
C SER A 24 -0.39 3.74 -13.09
N TYR A 25 -0.93 3.96 -11.89
CA TYR A 25 -1.09 5.31 -11.34
C TYR A 25 0.25 6.02 -11.06
N PHE A 26 1.34 5.26 -10.99
CA PHE A 26 2.70 5.70 -10.76
C PHE A 26 3.57 5.58 -12.01
N ASP A 27 2.94 5.42 -13.19
CA ASP A 27 3.62 5.36 -14.48
C ASP A 27 4.65 4.22 -14.58
N THR A 28 4.33 3.07 -13.95
CA THR A 28 5.17 1.86 -13.90
C THR A 28 4.30 0.59 -13.84
N ASP A 29 4.93 -0.58 -13.82
CA ASP A 29 4.32 -1.90 -13.70
C ASP A 29 5.31 -2.86 -13.00
N LEU A 30 4.92 -4.11 -12.77
CA LEU A 30 5.78 -5.08 -12.08
C LEU A 30 7.08 -5.41 -12.82
N ASP A 31 7.09 -5.28 -14.15
CA ASP A 31 8.24 -5.59 -15.01
C ASP A 31 9.29 -4.48 -14.97
N THR A 32 8.83 -3.23 -14.90
CA THR A 32 9.65 -2.01 -14.92
C THR A 32 9.98 -1.46 -13.53
N LEU A 33 9.37 -2.02 -12.48
CA LEU A 33 9.64 -1.60 -11.11
C LEU A 33 11.10 -1.86 -10.73
N ASP A 34 11.76 -0.83 -10.22
CA ASP A 34 13.11 -0.94 -9.68
C ASP A 34 13.10 -1.62 -8.30
N TRP A 35 13.23 -2.94 -8.31
CA TRP A 35 13.25 -3.79 -7.11
C TRP A 35 14.49 -3.56 -6.25
N GLU A 36 15.63 -3.21 -6.85
CA GLU A 36 16.86 -2.91 -6.11
C GLU A 36 16.68 -1.61 -5.31
N GLU A 37 16.20 -0.56 -5.97
CA GLU A 37 15.90 0.71 -5.33
C GLU A 37 14.81 0.57 -4.26
N LEU A 38 13.85 -0.35 -4.43
CA LEU A 38 12.81 -0.64 -3.45
C LEU A 38 13.37 -1.31 -2.18
N ASN A 39 14.39 -2.15 -2.32
CA ASN A 39 15.00 -2.87 -1.20
C ASN A 39 16.02 -2.02 -0.42
N ASN A 40 16.52 -0.93 -1.01
CA ASN A 40 17.39 0.04 -0.38
C ASN A 40 16.60 0.95 0.57
N ASN A 41 16.70 0.70 1.88
CA ASN A 41 16.09 1.55 2.91
C ASN A 41 16.68 2.97 2.84
N ASN A 42 15.84 3.95 2.51
CA ASN A 42 16.18 5.37 2.58
C ASN A 42 15.03 6.15 3.24
N ASP A 43 15.24 7.43 3.56
CA ASP A 43 14.27 8.26 4.31
C ASP A 43 12.87 8.31 3.68
N ASN A 44 12.75 7.98 2.38
CA ASN A 44 11.50 7.98 1.63
C ASN A 44 10.82 6.61 1.50
N LYS A 45 11.54 5.51 1.79
CA LYS A 45 11.07 4.12 1.67
C LYS A 45 11.20 3.42 3.01
N ARG A 46 10.06 3.23 3.65
CA ARG A 46 9.98 2.52 4.91
C ARG A 46 9.66 1.07 4.60
N LYS A 47 10.62 0.20 4.88
CA LYS A 47 10.39 -1.24 5.03
C LYS A 47 10.31 -1.55 6.51
N TRP A 48 9.29 -2.28 6.93
CA TRP A 48 9.17 -2.71 8.32
C TRP A 48 8.73 -4.16 8.43
N LYS A 49 9.05 -4.75 9.57
CA LYS A 49 8.53 -6.05 9.96
C LYS A 49 7.13 -5.85 10.51
N VAL A 50 6.15 -6.57 9.97
CA VAL A 50 4.76 -6.52 10.44
C VAL A 50 4.69 -7.24 11.79
N THR A 51 4.14 -6.58 12.80
CA THR A 51 3.97 -7.19 14.13
C THR A 51 2.72 -8.05 14.18
N LYS A 52 2.68 -9.01 15.10
CA LYS A 52 1.53 -9.91 15.29
C LYS A 52 0.23 -9.21 15.68
N GLU A 53 0.34 -7.97 16.17
CA GLU A 53 -0.78 -7.15 16.62
C GLU A 53 -1.49 -6.46 15.43
N HIS A 54 -0.84 -6.36 14.27
CA HIS A 54 -1.48 -5.86 13.06
C HIS A 54 -2.53 -6.86 12.54
N GLY A 55 -3.73 -6.36 12.25
CA GLY A 55 -4.88 -7.20 11.86
C GLY A 55 -4.69 -8.04 10.59
N TYR A 56 -3.74 -7.68 9.72
CA TYR A 56 -3.40 -8.45 8.51
C TYR A 56 -2.15 -9.32 8.66
N TYR A 57 -1.52 -9.38 9.84
CA TYR A 57 -0.36 -10.24 10.05
C TYR A 57 -0.72 -11.71 9.81
N LYS A 58 0.09 -12.39 8.99
CA LYS A 58 -0.03 -13.84 8.77
C LYS A 58 1.36 -14.45 8.71
N LYS A 59 1.68 -15.28 9.71
CA LYS A 59 2.99 -15.94 9.82
C LYS A 59 3.32 -16.72 8.53
N GLY A 60 4.53 -16.54 8.02
CA GLY A 60 5.00 -17.16 6.77
C GLY A 60 4.42 -16.57 5.48
N VAL A 61 3.57 -15.52 5.56
CA VAL A 61 2.88 -14.92 4.41
C VAL A 61 3.06 -13.40 4.39
N PHE A 62 2.70 -12.69 5.45
CA PHE A 62 2.78 -11.24 5.58
C PHE A 62 3.63 -10.88 6.81
N GLU A 63 4.95 -10.94 6.65
CA GLU A 63 5.91 -10.65 7.72
C GLU A 63 6.65 -9.34 7.50
N TYR A 64 6.68 -8.85 6.26
CA TYR A 64 7.33 -7.62 5.86
C TYR A 64 6.41 -6.80 4.98
N GLU A 65 6.49 -5.48 5.15
CA GLU A 65 5.75 -4.50 4.37
C GLU A 65 6.71 -3.42 3.90
N THR A 66 6.47 -2.88 2.70
CA THR A 66 7.23 -1.75 2.18
C THR A 66 6.36 -0.84 1.32
N ILE A 67 6.59 0.47 1.47
CA ILE A 67 6.01 1.47 0.58
C ILE A 67 6.80 1.48 -0.73
N ALA A 68 6.20 0.95 -1.78
CA ALA A 68 6.81 0.85 -3.10
C ALA A 68 6.86 2.21 -3.80
N LYS A 69 5.73 2.94 -3.81
CA LYS A 69 5.60 4.24 -4.46
C LYS A 69 4.63 5.13 -3.68
N LYS A 70 4.86 6.43 -3.78
CA LYS A 70 3.98 7.48 -3.25
C LYS A 70 3.81 8.57 -4.30
N LYS A 71 2.59 9.09 -4.47
CA LYS A 71 2.30 10.15 -5.44
C LYS A 71 1.18 11.04 -4.94
N GLN A 72 1.37 12.36 -5.05
CA GLN A 72 0.29 13.32 -4.91
C GLN A 72 -0.35 13.48 -6.29
N LEU A 73 -1.61 13.06 -6.45
CA LEU A 73 -2.29 13.16 -7.75
C LEU A 73 -2.84 14.56 -8.01
N ASN A 74 -3.29 15.25 -6.96
CA ASN A 74 -3.80 16.62 -7.00
C ASN A 74 -3.86 17.20 -5.57
N SER A 75 -4.46 18.38 -5.38
CA SER A 75 -4.59 19.03 -4.06
C SER A 75 -5.37 18.24 -3.01
N HIS A 76 -6.16 17.24 -3.42
CA HIS A 76 -7.01 16.45 -2.55
C HIS A 76 -6.52 15.01 -2.37
N ILE A 77 -5.96 14.39 -3.40
CA ILE A 77 -5.69 12.95 -3.40
C ILE A 77 -4.19 12.66 -3.32
N ARG A 78 -3.82 11.93 -2.27
CA ARG A 78 -2.52 11.25 -2.14
C ARG A 78 -2.71 9.75 -2.28
N ILE A 79 -1.83 9.09 -3.02
CA ILE A 79 -1.81 7.64 -3.15
C ILE A 79 -0.47 7.05 -2.71
N LEU A 80 -0.54 5.84 -2.15
CA LEU A 80 0.57 4.98 -1.77
C LEU A 80 0.34 3.59 -2.37
N ALA A 81 1.40 2.93 -2.77
CA ALA A 81 1.39 1.54 -3.19
C ALA A 81 2.27 0.75 -2.22
N ASP A 82 1.69 -0.25 -1.57
CA ASP A 82 2.35 -1.04 -0.54
C ASP A 82 2.44 -2.50 -0.95
N PHE A 83 3.62 -3.11 -0.76
CA PHE A 83 3.82 -4.54 -0.94
C PHE A 83 3.95 -5.25 0.39
N LEU A 84 3.41 -6.46 0.45
CA LEU A 84 3.59 -7.41 1.54
C LEU A 84 4.33 -8.64 1.05
N SER A 85 5.21 -9.17 1.90
CA SER A 85 5.93 -10.41 1.64
C SER A 85 6.24 -11.15 2.94
N ASN A 86 6.62 -12.41 2.82
CA ASN A 86 7.24 -13.17 3.89
C ASN A 86 8.76 -12.94 3.99
N LYS A 87 9.36 -12.26 3.00
CA LYS A 87 10.79 -11.95 2.96
C LYS A 87 11.03 -10.45 3.05
N SER A 88 12.14 -10.06 3.68
CA SER A 88 12.56 -8.66 3.79
C SER A 88 13.12 -8.09 2.49
N GLU A 89 13.67 -8.93 1.63
CA GLU A 89 14.10 -8.53 0.29
C GLU A 89 13.00 -8.93 -0.68
N MET A 90 12.30 -7.94 -1.24
CA MET A 90 11.15 -8.16 -2.09
C MET A 90 11.55 -8.18 -3.57
N ASN A 91 10.92 -9.05 -4.33
CA ASN A 91 11.03 -9.12 -5.79
C ASN A 91 9.69 -9.57 -6.37
N ARG A 92 9.57 -9.51 -7.70
CA ARG A 92 8.34 -9.90 -8.43
C ARG A 92 7.79 -11.27 -8.04
N TYR A 93 8.62 -12.21 -7.61
CA TYR A 93 8.23 -13.60 -7.35
C TYR A 93 7.89 -13.87 -5.89
N ASN A 94 8.24 -13.00 -4.95
CA ASN A 94 8.00 -13.21 -3.52
C ASN A 94 7.00 -12.22 -2.90
N VAL A 95 6.57 -11.19 -3.64
CA VAL A 95 5.49 -10.32 -3.22
C VAL A 95 4.19 -11.11 -3.16
N THR A 96 3.55 -11.10 -2.00
CA THR A 96 2.39 -11.95 -1.70
C THR A 96 1.07 -11.18 -1.75
N ALA A 97 1.09 -9.90 -1.41
CA ALA A 97 -0.05 -9.00 -1.59
C ALA A 97 0.44 -7.60 -1.98
N MET A 98 -0.42 -6.86 -2.66
CA MET A 98 -0.25 -5.43 -2.92
C MET A 98 -1.54 -4.72 -2.56
N SER A 99 -1.41 -3.55 -1.95
CA SER A 99 -2.53 -2.65 -1.69
C SER A 99 -2.24 -1.24 -2.17
N ILE A 100 -3.31 -0.48 -2.42
CA ILE A 100 -3.25 0.96 -2.65
C ILE A 100 -3.84 1.68 -1.44
N GLY A 101 -3.03 2.53 -0.80
CA GLY A 101 -3.50 3.48 0.19
C GLY A 101 -3.94 4.76 -0.50
N VAL A 102 -5.21 5.15 -0.39
CA VAL A 102 -5.73 6.39 -0.99
C VAL A 102 -6.19 7.30 0.13
N TYR A 103 -5.68 8.54 0.16
CA TYR A 103 -6.04 9.56 1.13
C TYR A 103 -6.69 10.74 0.40
N TRP A 104 -7.89 11.11 0.84
CA TRP A 104 -8.62 12.29 0.38
C TRP A 104 -8.63 13.36 1.49
N HIS A 105 -7.95 14.46 1.23
CA HIS A 105 -8.02 15.70 2.00
C HIS A 105 -9.30 16.47 1.66
N THR A 106 -10.27 16.51 2.56
CA THR A 106 -11.60 17.08 2.25
C THR A 106 -11.58 18.60 2.12
N LYS A 107 -10.54 19.25 2.65
CA LYS A 107 -10.43 20.70 2.84
C LYS A 107 -11.56 21.30 3.68
N ARG A 108 -12.22 20.45 4.48
CA ARG A 108 -13.20 20.84 5.49
C ARG A 108 -12.50 20.86 6.83
N PHE A 109 -12.48 22.05 7.43
CA PHE A 109 -11.84 22.28 8.71
C PHE A 109 -12.89 22.36 9.81
N TYR A 110 -12.62 21.73 10.94
CA TYR A 110 -13.46 21.79 12.12
C TYR A 110 -12.62 22.14 13.36
N PRO A 111 -13.20 22.83 14.35
CA PRO A 111 -12.52 23.08 15.62
C PRO A 111 -12.30 21.76 16.35
N ASP A 112 -11.07 21.52 16.80
CA ASP A 112 -10.68 20.34 17.58
C ASP A 112 -9.75 20.75 18.73
N GLY A 113 -9.45 19.80 19.61
CA GLY A 113 -8.62 19.99 20.79
C GLY A 113 -9.39 20.02 22.10
N ASN A 114 -8.63 20.10 23.19
CA ASN A 114 -9.11 19.92 24.55
C ASN A 114 -8.55 21.05 25.43
N GLU A 115 -9.22 21.29 26.55
CA GLU A 115 -8.68 22.18 27.58
C GLU A 115 -7.34 21.63 28.09
N GLY A 116 -6.27 22.43 28.00
CA GLY A 116 -4.89 22.06 28.37
C GLY A 116 -3.94 21.80 27.20
N SER A 117 -4.42 21.38 26.03
CA SER A 117 -3.61 21.19 24.81
C SER A 117 -3.84 22.27 23.74
N GLY A 118 -4.90 23.07 23.87
CA GLY A 118 -5.24 24.19 22.99
C GLY A 118 -6.23 23.83 21.89
N PHE A 119 -6.94 24.84 21.37
CA PHE A 119 -7.86 24.69 20.23
C PHE A 119 -7.12 24.89 18.91
N TYR A 120 -7.40 24.03 17.93
CA TYR A 120 -6.84 24.15 16.59
C TYR A 120 -7.86 23.73 15.52
N TRP A 121 -7.57 24.10 14.26
CA TRP A 121 -8.36 23.67 13.12
C TRP A 121 -7.82 22.34 12.59
N SER A 122 -8.62 21.30 12.70
CA SER A 122 -8.33 19.98 12.14
C SER A 122 -8.98 19.82 10.76
N GLU A 123 -8.31 19.15 9.83
CA GLU A 123 -8.88 18.83 8.50
C GLU A 123 -9.41 17.39 8.51
N GLU A 124 -10.67 17.20 8.10
CA GLU A 124 -11.21 15.87 7.89
C GLU A 124 -10.51 15.18 6.71
N THR A 125 -9.99 13.97 6.93
CA THR A 125 -9.34 13.15 5.90
C THR A 125 -10.03 11.80 5.80
N LEU A 126 -10.46 11.44 4.58
CA LEU A 126 -10.97 10.10 4.29
C LEU A 126 -9.84 9.25 3.74
N SER A 127 -9.76 7.98 4.13
CA SER A 127 -8.77 7.08 3.56
C SER A 127 -9.32 5.68 3.34
N CYS A 128 -8.71 4.96 2.40
CA CYS A 128 -8.87 3.53 2.25
C CYS A 128 -7.48 2.91 2.13
N ASN A 129 -7.10 2.16 3.16
CA ASN A 129 -5.82 1.47 3.26
C ASN A 129 -6.04 -0.02 3.58
N ASP A 130 -7.28 -0.51 3.40
CA ASP A 130 -7.62 -1.89 3.70
C ASP A 130 -6.88 -2.81 2.74
N ILE A 131 -6.02 -3.66 3.31
CA ILE A 131 -5.42 -4.77 2.60
C ILE A 131 -6.49 -5.84 2.49
N ASN A 132 -6.94 -6.18 1.27
CA ASN A 132 -7.84 -7.31 1.10
C ASN A 132 -7.06 -8.62 1.31
N ILE A 133 -7.28 -9.23 2.48
CA ILE A 133 -6.64 -10.47 2.93
C ILE A 133 -7.30 -11.71 2.28
N GLN A 134 -8.34 -11.54 1.44
CA GLN A 134 -9.14 -12.67 0.95
C GLN A 134 -8.31 -13.74 0.23
N ASP A 135 -7.24 -13.38 -0.50
CA ASP A 135 -6.38 -14.34 -1.22
C ASP A 135 -4.90 -13.90 -1.31
N ASN A 136 -3.96 -14.85 -1.36
CA ASN A 136 -2.53 -14.58 -1.63
C ASN A 136 -2.25 -14.58 -3.15
N MET A 137 -1.26 -13.79 -3.61
CA MET A 137 -0.79 -13.91 -4.99
C MET A 137 -0.05 -15.22 -5.25
N THR A 138 -0.43 -15.88 -6.34
CA THR A 138 0.35 -16.96 -6.94
C THR A 138 1.16 -16.38 -8.10
N PRO A 139 2.49 -16.32 -8.02
CA PRO A 139 3.32 -15.81 -9.12
C PRO A 139 3.16 -16.70 -10.37
N LYS A 140 2.95 -16.10 -11.55
CA LYS A 140 3.09 -16.83 -12.81
C LYS A 140 4.57 -17.22 -12.99
N GLY A 141 4.82 -18.51 -13.23
CA GLY A 141 6.17 -19.02 -13.44
C GLY A 141 6.79 -19.75 -12.25
N PHE A 142 6.08 -19.88 -11.11
CA PHE A 142 6.42 -20.89 -10.12
C PHE A 142 6.12 -22.27 -10.72
N LYS A 143 7.09 -22.84 -11.42
CA LYS A 143 7.13 -24.30 -11.59
C LYS A 143 7.41 -24.84 -10.20
N ASN A 144 6.45 -25.56 -9.64
CA ASN A 144 6.74 -26.54 -8.61
C ASN A 144 7.54 -27.64 -9.31
N ASP A 145 8.84 -27.42 -9.46
CA ASP A 145 9.76 -28.51 -9.75
C ASP A 145 10.04 -29.18 -8.40
N GLU A 146 9.37 -30.32 -8.23
CA GLU A 146 9.40 -31.36 -7.17
C GLU A 146 8.62 -31.12 -5.86
#